data_AF-A0A967H938-F1
#
_entry.id   AF-A0A967H938-F1
#
_cell.length_a   1.000
_cell.length_b   1.000
_cell.length_c   1.000
_cell.angle_alpha   90.00
_cell.angle_beta   90.00
_cell.angle_gamma   90.00
#
_symmetry.space_group_name_H-M   'P 1'
#
loop_
_entity.id
_entity.type
_entity.pdbx_description
1 polymer ?
#
loop_
_entity_poly.entity_id
_entity_poly.type
_entity_poly.pdbx_seq_one_letter_code
_entity_poly.pdbx_strand_id
1 'polypeptide(L)'
;MLRNREGFTLIELLIVVVIIGILAAIALPKFGQTRERAFVSAMQSDLRNLQTAQEMYYSNPANDYSYWVGTLNPETPVPALDDFQSSTGVTITITSADASLGFQADAVHSGTARTCAMAVGGSGSQAVTCTP
;
A
#
# COMPACT_ATOMS: atom_id res chain seq x y z
N MET A 1 40.73 -26.72 -41.80
CA MET A 1 40.43 -25.50 -41.00
C MET A 1 40.02 -25.93 -39.60
N LEU A 2 40.99 -26.09 -38.70
CA LEU A 2 40.73 -26.43 -37.29
C LEU A 2 40.38 -25.13 -36.56
N ARG A 3 39.12 -25.00 -36.14
CA ARG A 3 38.64 -23.87 -35.36
C ARG A 3 39.31 -23.90 -33.98
N ASN A 4 40.03 -22.84 -33.64
CA ASN A 4 40.58 -22.63 -32.31
C ASN A 4 39.38 -22.47 -31.35
N ARG A 5 39.18 -23.42 -30.43
CA ARG A 5 38.18 -23.30 -29.37
C ARG A 5 38.82 -22.58 -28.20
N GLU A 6 38.53 -21.30 -28.07
CA GLU A 6 38.92 -20.52 -26.90
C GLU A 6 38.11 -21.03 -25.70
N GLY A 7 38.80 -21.58 -24.70
CA GLY A 7 38.21 -22.04 -23.45
C GLY A 7 38.18 -20.90 -22.44
N PHE A 8 37.04 -20.74 -21.77
CA PHE A 8 36.87 -19.77 -20.68
C PHE A 8 37.80 -20.13 -19.52
N THR A 9 38.54 -19.17 -18.98
CA THR A 9 39.44 -19.45 -17.86
C THR A 9 38.66 -19.52 -16.54
N LEU A 10 39.09 -20.40 -15.63
CA LEU A 10 38.52 -20.52 -14.29
C LEU A 10 38.62 -19.20 -13.51
N ILE A 11 39.69 -18.43 -13.76
CA ILE A 11 39.90 -17.12 -13.14
C ILE A 11 38.92 -16.07 -13.65
N GLU A 12 38.57 -16.07 -14.94
CA GLU A 12 37.55 -15.16 -15.48
C GLU A 12 36.18 -15.39 -14.84
N LEU A 13 35.77 -16.65 -14.64
CA LEU A 13 34.52 -16.91 -13.93
C LEU A 13 34.60 -16.51 -12.45
N LEU A 14 35.75 -16.70 -11.82
CA LEU A 14 35.94 -16.35 -10.41
C LEU A 14 35.81 -14.84 -10.18
N ILE A 15 36.43 -13.99 -11.01
CA ILE A 15 36.30 -12.53 -10.83
C ILE A 15 34.85 -12.06 -11.04
N VAL A 16 34.12 -12.69 -11.97
CA VAL A 16 32.74 -12.31 -12.29
C VAL A 16 31.82 -12.58 -11.11
N VAL A 17 31.91 -13.75 -10.47
CA VAL A 17 31.06 -14.05 -9.30
C VAL A 17 31.41 -13.17 -8.10
N VAL A 18 32.67 -12.78 -7.94
CA VAL A 18 33.10 -11.84 -6.90
C VAL A 18 32.48 -10.46 -7.12
N ILE A 19 32.55 -9.93 -8.35
CA ILE A 19 31.96 -8.63 -8.68
C ILE A 19 30.43 -8.65 -8.49
N ILE A 20 29.74 -9.69 -8.99
CA ILE A 20 28.29 -9.84 -8.79
C ILE A 20 27.95 -9.95 -7.30
N GLY A 21 28.75 -10.66 -6.51
CA GLY A 21 28.58 -10.77 -5.06
C GLY A 21 28.64 -9.43 -4.32
N ILE A 22 29.60 -8.56 -4.66
CA ILE A 22 29.72 -7.22 -4.08
C ILE A 22 28.51 -6.35 -4.45
N LEU A 23 28.11 -6.37 -5.73
CA LEU A 23 26.94 -5.59 -6.19
C LEU A 23 25.64 -6.07 -5.53
N ALA A 24 25.44 -7.38 -5.40
CA ALA A 24 24.27 -7.97 -4.76
C ALA A 24 24.19 -7.61 -3.27
N ALA A 25 25.32 -7.62 -2.56
CA ALA A 25 25.38 -7.28 -1.13
C ALA A 25 24.89 -5.85 -0.84
N ILE A 26 25.15 -4.89 -1.73
CA ILE A 26 24.69 -3.50 -1.58
C ILE A 26 23.21 -3.35 -2.00
N ALA A 27 22.79 -4.05 -3.06
CA ALA A 27 21.46 -3.88 -3.64
C ALA A 27 20.33 -4.50 -2.81
N LEU A 28 20.55 -5.70 -2.25
CA LEU A 28 19.54 -6.45 -1.50
C LEU A 28 18.94 -5.72 -0.29
N PRO A 29 19.73 -5.11 0.63
CA PRO A 29 19.14 -4.44 1.80
C PRO A 29 18.31 -3.21 1.42
N LYS A 30 18.68 -2.51 0.34
CA LYS A 30 17.95 -1.33 -0.15
C LYS A 30 16.59 -1.70 -0.75
N PHE A 31 16.49 -2.87 -1.39
CA PHE A 31 15.26 -3.32 -2.02
C PHE A 31 14.13 -3.56 -1.00
N GLY A 32 14.43 -4.15 0.16
CA GLY A 32 13.45 -4.39 1.22
C GLY A 32 12.80 -3.10 1.74
N GLN A 33 13.61 -2.10 2.10
CA GLN A 33 13.09 -0.81 2.60
C GLN A 33 12.29 -0.05 1.53
N THR A 34 12.74 -0.10 0.28
CA THR A 34 12.04 0.56 -0.83
C THR A 34 10.67 -0.06 -1.06
N ARG A 35 10.58 -1.40 -0.98
CA ARG A 35 9.32 -2.14 -1.10
C ARG A 35 8.36 -1.80 0.04
N GLU A 36 8.85 -1.75 1.27
CA GLU A 36 8.03 -1.36 2.42
C GLU A 36 7.49 0.07 2.30
N ARG A 37 8.32 1.03 1.87
CA ARG A 37 7.88 2.41 1.59
C ARG A 37 6.82 2.46 0.50
N ALA A 38 6.94 1.62 -0.53
CA ALA A 38 5.92 1.52 -1.57
C ALA A 38 4.58 1.01 -1.01
N PHE A 39 4.61 0.01 -0.12
CA PHE A 39 3.38 -0.46 0.55
C PHE A 39 2.73 0.60 1.42
N VAL A 40 3.52 1.34 2.21
CA VAL A 40 3.02 2.47 3.01
C VAL A 40 2.43 3.57 2.10
N SER A 41 3.10 3.88 0.99
CA SER A 41 2.60 4.86 0.02
C SER A 41 1.28 4.42 -0.62
N ALA A 42 1.10 3.13 -0.90
CA ALA A 42 -0.14 2.58 -1.41
C ALA A 42 -1.27 2.74 -0.39
N MET A 43 -1.05 2.33 0.86
CA MET A 43 -2.02 2.51 1.95
C MET A 43 -2.42 3.99 2.14
N GLN A 44 -1.45 4.90 2.11
CA GLN A 44 -1.72 6.34 2.22
C GLN A 44 -2.55 6.88 1.05
N SER A 45 -2.28 6.40 -0.17
CA SER A 45 -3.00 6.83 -1.37
C SER A 45 -4.43 6.30 -1.35
N ASP A 46 -4.62 5.04 -0.98
CA ASP A 46 -5.95 4.43 -0.87
C ASP A 46 -6.79 5.13 0.20
N LEU A 47 -6.21 5.47 1.36
CA LEU A 47 -6.90 6.23 2.41
C LEU A 47 -7.34 7.63 1.93
N ARG A 48 -6.50 8.33 1.17
CA ARG A 48 -6.87 9.64 0.59
C ARG A 48 -7.98 9.51 -0.46
N ASN A 49 -7.92 8.49 -1.31
CA ASN A 49 -8.98 8.21 -2.28
C ASN A 49 -10.27 7.82 -1.58
N LEU A 50 -10.18 7.06 -0.49
CA LEU A 50 -11.31 6.68 0.35
C LEU A 50 -11.99 7.90 0.96
N GLN A 51 -11.23 8.90 1.42
CA GLN A 51 -11.81 10.15 1.92
C GLN A 51 -12.72 10.79 0.89
N THR A 52 -12.26 10.93 -0.35
CA THR A 52 -13.07 11.47 -1.44
C THR A 52 -14.32 10.61 -1.68
N ALA A 53 -14.20 9.28 -1.69
CA ALA A 53 -15.32 8.38 -1.87
C ALA A 53 -16.36 8.49 -0.74
N GLN A 54 -15.90 8.64 0.51
CA GLN A 54 -16.74 8.85 1.69
C GLN A 54 -17.43 10.21 1.66
N GLU A 55 -16.75 11.27 1.22
CA GLU A 55 -17.34 12.60 1.04
C GLU A 55 -18.44 12.58 -0.04
N MET A 56 -18.22 11.86 -1.15
CA MET A 56 -19.26 11.65 -2.17
C MET A 56 -20.45 10.88 -1.60
N TYR A 57 -20.20 9.80 -0.85
CA TYR A 57 -21.26 9.01 -0.21
C TYR A 57 -22.10 9.84 0.77
N TYR A 58 -21.43 10.61 1.64
CA TYR A 58 -22.07 11.49 2.61
C TYR A 58 -22.89 12.61 1.94
N SER A 59 -22.43 13.12 0.79
CA SER A 59 -23.11 14.20 0.07
C SER A 59 -24.47 13.79 -0.52
N ASN A 60 -24.72 12.48 -0.65
CA ASN A 60 -25.98 11.96 -1.16
C ASN A 60 -27.06 11.91 -0.05
N PRO A 61 -28.16 12.68 -0.17
CA PRO A 61 -29.22 12.70 0.85
C PRO A 61 -29.91 11.35 1.09
N ALA A 62 -29.84 10.42 0.13
CA ALA A 62 -30.39 9.07 0.29
C ALA A 62 -29.67 8.27 1.39
N ASN A 63 -28.46 8.67 1.77
CA ASN A 63 -27.66 8.03 2.81
C ASN A 63 -27.81 8.71 4.18
N ASP A 64 -28.82 9.56 4.38
CA ASP A 64 -29.10 10.27 5.64
C ASP A 64 -27.89 11.02 6.21
N TYR A 65 -27.06 11.58 5.31
CA TYR A 65 -25.80 12.24 5.67
C TYR A 65 -24.95 11.39 6.63
N SER A 66 -24.82 10.10 6.31
CA SER A 66 -23.99 9.17 7.05
C SER A 66 -22.78 8.72 6.25
N TYR A 67 -21.71 8.37 6.96
CA TYR A 67 -20.53 7.74 6.36
C TYR A 67 -20.73 6.23 6.24
N TRP A 68 -20.19 5.64 5.17
CA TRP A 68 -20.24 4.20 4.98
C TRP A 68 -19.26 3.51 5.93
N VAL A 69 -19.68 2.41 6.56
CA VAL A 69 -18.85 1.60 7.46
C VAL A 69 -18.73 0.18 6.92
N GLY A 70 -17.58 -0.44 7.17
CA GLY A 70 -17.30 -1.79 6.71
C GLY A 70 -15.84 -1.98 6.31
N THR A 71 -15.56 -3.11 5.66
CA THR A 71 -14.21 -3.47 5.24
C THR A 71 -14.10 -3.43 3.73
N LEU A 72 -13.04 -2.78 3.24
CA LEU A 72 -12.64 -2.69 1.85
C LEU A 72 -11.45 -3.61 1.63
N ASN A 73 -11.55 -4.42 0.59
CA ASN A 73 -10.52 -5.36 0.20
C ASN A 73 -10.25 -5.19 -1.31
N PRO A 74 -9.12 -5.71 -1.82
CA PRO A 74 -8.75 -5.50 -3.21
C PRO A 74 -9.55 -6.37 -4.20
N GLU A 75 -10.36 -7.31 -3.70
CA GLU A 75 -11.04 -8.34 -4.50
C GLU A 75 -12.52 -8.01 -4.76
N THR A 76 -13.13 -7.20 -3.89
CA THR A 76 -14.55 -6.87 -3.95
C THR A 76 -14.74 -5.36 -4.07
N PRO A 77 -15.17 -4.85 -5.23
CA PRO A 77 -15.63 -3.48 -5.34
C PRO A 77 -16.80 -3.25 -4.39
N VAL A 78 -16.86 -2.03 -3.83
CA VAL A 78 -17.98 -1.62 -2.98
C VAL A 78 -18.82 -0.59 -3.73
N PRO A 79 -19.98 -0.98 -4.30
CA PRO A 79 -20.82 -0.08 -5.09
C PRO A 79 -21.34 1.12 -4.30
N ALA A 80 -21.49 0.97 -2.98
CA ALA A 80 -21.87 2.07 -2.10
C ALA A 80 -20.83 3.21 -2.12
N LEU A 81 -19.56 2.92 -2.44
CA LEU A 81 -18.48 3.89 -2.52
C LEU A 81 -18.00 4.07 -3.97
N ASP A 82 -18.93 4.09 -4.94
CA ASP A 82 -18.62 4.26 -6.37
C ASP A 82 -17.64 3.19 -6.89
N ASP A 83 -17.91 1.93 -6.52
CA ASP A 83 -17.07 0.77 -6.84
C ASP A 83 -15.62 0.90 -6.36
N PHE A 84 -15.40 1.62 -5.25
CA PHE A 84 -14.07 1.73 -4.65
C PHE A 84 -13.44 0.36 -4.43
N GLN A 85 -12.17 0.23 -4.86
CA GLN A 85 -11.32 -0.92 -4.64
C GLN A 85 -9.98 -0.47 -4.09
N SER A 86 -9.49 -1.14 -3.04
CA SER A 86 -8.16 -0.87 -2.49
C SER A 86 -7.06 -1.47 -3.37
N SER A 87 -5.85 -0.95 -3.23
CA SER A 87 -4.67 -1.46 -3.91
C SER A 87 -4.36 -2.90 -3.48
N THR A 88 -3.67 -3.65 -4.35
CA THR A 88 -3.34 -5.06 -4.08
C THR A 88 -2.66 -5.25 -2.72
N GLY A 89 -3.23 -6.14 -1.91
CA GLY A 89 -2.71 -6.47 -0.59
C GLY A 89 -3.03 -5.45 0.50
N VAL A 90 -3.71 -4.34 0.20
CA VAL A 90 -4.24 -3.37 1.17
C VAL A 90 -5.66 -3.77 1.58
N THR A 91 -5.92 -3.80 2.88
CA THR A 91 -7.26 -3.96 3.46
C THR A 91 -7.54 -2.74 4.33
N ILE A 92 -8.70 -2.12 4.14
CA ILE A 92 -9.11 -0.93 4.90
C ILE A 92 -10.35 -1.27 5.71
N THR A 93 -10.32 -1.00 7.01
CA THR A 93 -11.48 -1.15 7.89
C THR A 93 -11.97 0.22 8.29
N ILE A 94 -13.25 0.48 8.08
CA ILE A 94 -13.89 1.77 8.33
C ILE A 94 -14.88 1.60 9.47
N THR A 95 -14.67 2.37 10.53
CA THR A 95 -15.53 2.42 11.69
C THR A 95 -16.11 3.82 11.82
N SER A 96 -17.38 3.94 12.23
CA SER A 96 -17.96 5.23 12.55
C SER A 96 -17.32 5.78 13.83
N ALA A 97 -16.88 7.04 13.79
CA ALA A 97 -16.58 7.78 15.03
C ALA A 97 -17.89 8.30 15.64
N ASP A 98 -18.81 8.74 14.77
CA ASP A 98 -20.20 9.10 15.01
C ASP A 98 -20.85 9.15 13.63
N ALA A 99 -21.91 8.39 13.37
CA ALA A 99 -22.42 8.14 12.01
C ALA A 99 -22.71 9.42 11.18
N SER A 100 -22.94 10.55 11.84
CA SER A 100 -23.22 11.86 11.23
C SER A 100 -22.09 12.90 11.39
N LEU A 101 -21.07 12.63 12.22
CA LEU A 101 -20.00 13.58 12.52
C LEU A 101 -18.62 13.13 12.03
N GLY A 102 -18.43 11.87 11.64
CA GLY A 102 -17.14 11.40 11.15
C GLY A 102 -16.94 9.90 11.03
N PHE A 103 -15.82 9.51 10.40
CA PHE A 103 -15.35 8.12 10.29
C PHE A 103 -13.88 8.00 10.67
N GLN A 104 -13.49 6.81 11.10
CA GLN A 104 -12.10 6.37 11.24
C GLN A 104 -11.85 5.24 10.25
N ALA A 105 -10.69 5.23 9.61
CA ALA A 105 -10.30 4.20 8.69
C ALA A 105 -8.87 3.74 8.98
N ASP A 106 -8.71 2.42 9.15
CA ASP A 106 -7.43 1.75 9.36
C ASP A 106 -7.08 0.91 8.13
N ALA A 107 -5.95 1.21 7.52
CA ALA A 107 -5.37 0.47 6.40
C ALA A 107 -4.21 -0.41 6.89
N VAL A 108 -4.24 -1.67 6.47
CA VAL A 108 -3.19 -2.66 6.68
C VAL A 108 -2.76 -3.23 5.34
N HIS A 109 -1.49 -3.61 5.21
CA HIS A 109 -0.98 -4.24 4.00
C HIS A 109 -0.27 -5.57 4.32
N SER A 110 -0.65 -6.65 3.64
CA SER A 110 -0.14 -8.02 3.91
C SER A 110 1.39 -8.19 3.87
N GLY A 111 2.07 -7.32 3.14
CA GLY A 111 3.54 -7.29 2.99
C GLY A 111 4.32 -6.42 3.98
N THR A 112 3.68 -5.78 4.97
CA THR A 112 4.37 -5.00 6.02
C THR A 112 3.61 -5.10 7.35
N ALA A 113 4.31 -4.94 8.47
CA ALA A 113 3.69 -4.83 9.79
C ALA A 113 3.12 -3.44 10.07
N ARG A 114 3.51 -2.43 9.28
CA ARG A 114 3.09 -1.05 9.45
C ARG A 114 1.61 -0.89 9.11
N THR A 115 0.96 0.00 9.85
CA THR A 115 -0.45 0.33 9.67
C THR A 115 -0.59 1.82 9.41
N CYS A 116 -1.60 2.21 8.64
CA CYS A 116 -1.92 3.60 8.40
C CYS A 116 -3.35 3.86 8.82
N ALA A 117 -3.59 4.95 9.55
CA ALA A 117 -4.91 5.33 10.03
C ALA A 117 -5.23 6.76 9.61
N MET A 118 -6.51 7.03 9.41
CA MET A 118 -7.03 8.38 9.28
C MET A 118 -8.37 8.52 10.00
N ALA A 119 -8.67 9.74 10.43
CA ALA A 119 -9.95 10.08 11.01
C ALA A 119 -10.47 11.38 10.37
N VAL A 120 -11.72 11.40 9.97
CA VAL A 120 -12.39 12.59 9.47
C VAL A 120 -13.57 12.86 10.39
N GLY A 121 -13.64 14.06 10.96
CA GLY A 121 -14.75 14.46 11.81
C GLY A 121 -14.61 14.03 13.29
N GLY A 122 -15.42 14.61 14.17
CA GLY A 122 -15.13 14.65 15.61
C GLY A 122 -13.76 15.30 15.89
N SER A 123 -13.18 15.13 17.08
CA SER A 123 -11.84 15.66 17.43
C SER A 123 -10.66 15.03 16.65
N GLY A 124 -10.92 14.36 15.52
CA GLY A 124 -9.93 13.68 14.68
C GLY A 124 -9.28 14.62 13.64
N SER A 125 -7.98 14.44 13.41
CA SER A 125 -7.24 15.14 12.36
C SER A 125 -7.38 14.40 11.02
N GLN A 126 -7.71 15.12 9.93
CA GLN A 126 -7.81 14.59 8.56
C GLN A 126 -6.45 14.12 7.98
N ALA A 127 -5.40 14.06 8.79
CA ALA A 127 -4.09 13.60 8.35
C ALA A 127 -4.02 12.08 8.40
N VAL A 128 -3.58 11.46 7.31
CA VAL A 128 -3.17 10.05 7.31
C VAL A 128 -1.89 9.94 8.14
N THR A 129 -1.92 9.10 9.16
CA THR A 129 -0.77 8.79 10.01
C THR A 129 -0.41 7.33 9.84
N CYS A 130 0.88 7.01 9.73
CA CYS A 130 1.33 5.63 9.61
C CYS A 130 2.30 5.29 10.73
N THR A 131 1.99 4.24 11.47
CA THR A 131 2.78 3.76 12.60
C THR A 131 3.54 2.49 12.23
N PRO A 132 4.72 2.26 12.85
CA PRO A 132 5.38 0.97 12.79
C PRO A 132 4.50 -0.18 13.29
#